data_AF-A0A969Y1I1-F1
#
_entry.id   AF-A0A969Y1I1-F1
#
_cell.length_a   1.000
_cell.length_b   1.000
_cell.length_c   1.000
_cell.angle_alpha   90.00
_cell.angle_beta   90.00
_cell.angle_gamma   90.00
#
_symmetry.space_group_name_H-M   'P 1'
#
loop_
_entity.id
_entity.type
_entity.pdbx_description
1 polymer ?
#
loop_
_entity_poly.entity_id
_entity_poly.type
_entity_poly.pdbx_seq_one_letter_code
_entity_poly.pdbx_strand_id
1 'polypeptide(L)'
;LSKLLDTKFRYLSGLISDLTAAYREVCGVVTADIDSMLGLLRETLSRRGVLQISSVNQVWGLAQQVRRLVDNLMDLPGSGLSFAANYVQGARVEASGDIIIRGKGCYQSYLYAGCSVRVDGQPGIVCGGVVQARERIAVNEVGSTGGSPTLLKVDAGGTIVVGKVHANVTIQVGESYHKFQDTDQGIVARIDEEGLLALH
;
A
#
# COMPACT_ATOMS: atom_id res chain seq x y z
N LEU A 1 -21.31 29.47 11.95
CA LEU A 1 -20.34 28.54 11.31
C LEU A 1 -19.70 27.59 12.33
N SER A 2 -19.08 28.11 13.38
CA SER A 2 -18.49 27.33 14.48
C SER A 2 -19.40 26.24 15.05
N LYS A 3 -20.68 26.56 15.33
CA LYS A 3 -21.69 25.56 15.75
C LYS A 3 -21.85 24.40 14.78
N LEU A 4 -21.80 24.65 13.48
CA LEU A 4 -22.02 23.63 12.44
C LEU A 4 -20.81 22.67 12.35
N LEU A 5 -19.60 23.22 12.47
CA LEU A 5 -18.37 22.43 12.55
C LEU A 5 -18.30 21.60 13.84
N ASP A 6 -18.73 22.15 14.98
CA ASP A 6 -18.72 21.47 16.29
C ASP A 6 -19.85 20.44 16.46
N THR A 7 -20.98 20.58 15.75
CA THR A 7 -22.10 19.61 15.84
C THR A 7 -22.15 18.61 14.69
N LYS A 8 -22.10 19.06 13.43
CA LYS A 8 -22.25 18.18 12.25
C LYS A 8 -20.94 17.57 11.78
N PHE A 9 -19.81 18.28 11.94
CA PHE A 9 -18.52 17.86 11.38
C PHE A 9 -17.48 17.49 12.44
N ARG A 10 -17.95 17.01 13.61
CA ARG A 10 -17.10 16.66 14.76
C ARG A 10 -16.08 15.55 14.44
N TYR A 11 -16.33 14.77 13.39
CA TYR A 11 -15.43 13.70 12.92
C TYR A 11 -14.15 14.21 12.25
N LEU A 12 -14.12 15.47 11.77
CA LEU A 12 -12.94 16.03 11.08
C LEU A 12 -11.69 16.03 11.96
N SER A 13 -11.85 16.31 13.27
CA SER A 13 -10.73 16.28 14.21
C SER A 13 -10.16 14.87 14.39
N GLY A 14 -11.00 13.84 14.27
CA GLY A 14 -10.57 12.44 14.28
C GLY A 14 -9.74 12.12 13.04
N LEU A 15 -10.30 12.42 11.86
CA LEU A 15 -9.63 12.19 10.57
C LEU A 15 -8.26 12.89 10.47
N ILE A 16 -8.13 14.11 10.98
CA ILE A 16 -6.84 14.83 11.00
C ILE A 16 -5.84 14.14 11.93
N SER A 17 -6.31 13.62 13.06
CA SER A 17 -5.45 12.90 14.01
C SER A 17 -4.97 11.58 13.41
N ASP A 18 -5.86 10.85 12.72
CA ASP A 18 -5.54 9.61 12.03
C ASP A 18 -4.55 9.85 10.89
N LEU A 19 -4.79 10.89 10.08
CA LEU A 19 -3.88 11.31 9.00
C LEU A 19 -2.52 11.72 9.54
N THR A 20 -2.47 12.47 10.64
CA THR A 20 -1.22 12.87 11.31
C THR A 20 -0.48 11.64 11.83
N ALA A 21 -1.18 10.67 12.40
CA ALA A 21 -0.58 9.44 12.89
C ALA A 21 0.00 8.59 11.74
N ALA A 22 -0.72 8.46 10.64
CA ALA A 22 -0.27 7.73 9.44
C ALA A 22 1.01 8.35 8.84
N TYR A 23 1.17 9.67 8.93
CA TYR A 23 2.31 10.37 8.35
C TYR A 23 3.57 10.36 9.23
N ARG A 24 3.45 10.07 10.53
CA ARG A 24 4.59 10.05 11.48
C ARG A 24 5.68 9.04 11.14
N GLU A 25 5.34 7.97 10.44
CA GLU A 25 6.28 6.90 10.08
C GLU A 25 6.93 7.10 8.70
N VAL A 26 6.51 8.14 7.96
CA VAL A 26 7.03 8.46 6.63
C VAL A 26 8.19 9.44 6.77
N CYS A 27 9.41 9.04 6.36
CA CYS A 27 10.59 9.91 6.33
C CYS A 27 10.92 10.35 4.89
N GLY A 28 11.07 11.66 4.63
CA GLY A 28 11.47 12.19 3.31
C GLY A 28 11.43 13.72 3.20
N VAL A 29 11.94 14.29 2.11
CA VAL A 29 12.03 15.77 1.91
C VAL A 29 10.65 16.45 1.80
N VAL A 30 9.64 15.71 1.35
CA VAL A 30 8.26 16.20 1.16
C VAL A 30 7.52 16.34 2.50
N THR A 31 8.09 15.85 3.61
CA THR A 31 7.36 15.75 4.88
C THR A 31 7.17 17.09 5.58
N ALA A 32 8.08 18.07 5.39
CA ALA A 32 8.04 19.33 6.13
C ALA A 32 6.84 20.24 5.78
N ASP A 33 6.47 20.31 4.50
CA ASP A 33 5.31 21.08 4.04
C ASP A 33 4.00 20.41 4.48
N ILE A 34 3.98 19.08 4.45
CA ILE A 34 2.84 18.29 4.92
C ILE A 34 2.68 18.41 6.43
N ASP A 35 3.76 18.32 7.20
CA ASP A 35 3.75 18.49 8.66
C ASP A 35 3.26 19.88 9.06
N SER A 36 3.70 20.91 8.35
CA SER A 36 3.24 22.30 8.57
C SER A 36 1.74 22.44 8.29
N MET A 37 1.25 21.84 7.20
CA MET A 37 -0.16 21.86 6.84
C MET A 37 -1.04 21.02 7.78
N LEU A 38 -0.55 19.85 8.24
CA LEU A 38 -1.21 19.04 9.26
C LEU A 38 -1.28 19.77 10.60
N GLY A 39 -0.22 20.51 10.96
CA GLY A 39 -0.20 21.41 12.10
C GLY A 39 -1.30 22.48 12.02
N LEU A 40 -1.37 23.19 10.89
CA LEU A 40 -2.39 24.22 10.63
C LEU A 40 -3.81 23.66 10.65
N LEU A 41 -4.04 22.50 10.03
CA LEU A 41 -5.33 21.81 10.05
C LEU A 41 -5.72 21.43 11.47
N ARG A 42 -4.79 20.85 12.24
CA ARG A 42 -5.03 20.44 13.62
C ARG A 42 -5.35 21.64 14.50
N GLU A 43 -4.61 22.74 14.39
CA GLU A 43 -4.87 23.94 15.19
C GLU A 43 -6.24 24.55 14.84
N THR A 44 -6.53 24.71 13.55
CA THR A 44 -7.75 25.38 13.08
C THR A 44 -9.01 24.54 13.31
N LEU A 45 -8.95 23.23 13.05
CA LEU A 45 -10.10 22.33 13.15
C LEU A 45 -10.18 21.60 14.50
N SER A 46 -9.28 21.91 15.44
CA SER A 46 -9.41 21.49 16.84
C SER A 46 -10.67 22.08 17.47
N ARG A 47 -11.15 21.41 18.53
CA ARG A 47 -12.31 21.85 19.32
C ARG A 47 -12.22 23.30 19.83
N ARG A 48 -11.00 23.80 20.06
CA ARG A 48 -10.76 25.21 20.44
C ARG A 48 -10.59 26.12 19.22
N GLY A 49 -9.94 25.66 18.15
CA GLY A 49 -9.75 26.42 16.92
C GLY A 49 -11.05 26.75 16.19
N VAL A 50 -11.99 25.79 16.15
CA VAL A 50 -13.31 25.96 15.51
C VAL A 50 -14.13 27.09 16.12
N LEU A 51 -13.94 27.37 17.42
CA LEU A 51 -14.60 28.48 18.12
C LEU A 51 -14.06 29.85 17.71
N GLN A 52 -12.83 29.92 17.19
CA GLN A 52 -12.19 31.15 16.75
C GLN A 52 -12.47 31.47 15.27
N ILE A 53 -13.01 30.52 14.50
CA ILE A 53 -13.35 30.71 13.10
C ILE A 53 -14.49 31.71 12.97
N SER A 54 -14.15 32.89 12.46
CA SER A 54 -15.06 34.04 12.38
C SER A 54 -15.70 34.17 11.00
N SER A 55 -15.16 33.51 9.97
CA SER A 55 -15.65 33.59 8.59
C SER A 55 -15.52 32.27 7.82
N VAL A 56 -16.46 32.03 6.91
CA VAL A 56 -16.43 30.90 5.96
C VAL A 56 -15.17 30.94 5.10
N ASN A 57 -14.67 32.14 4.81
CA ASN A 57 -13.50 32.34 3.96
C ASN A 57 -12.22 31.73 4.56
N GLN A 58 -12.12 31.64 5.89
CA GLN A 58 -10.97 31.00 6.56
C GLN A 58 -10.96 29.49 6.31
N VAL A 59 -12.14 28.85 6.41
CA VAL A 59 -12.29 27.41 6.14
C VAL A 59 -12.06 27.13 4.66
N TRP A 60 -12.60 27.99 3.78
CA TRP A 60 -12.40 27.86 2.34
C TRP A 60 -10.93 28.02 1.93
N GLY A 61 -10.22 28.99 2.51
CA GLY A 61 -8.79 29.18 2.27
C GLY A 61 -7.96 27.97 2.69
N LEU A 62 -8.26 27.39 3.86
CA LEU A 62 -7.61 26.16 4.33
C LEU A 62 -7.90 24.97 3.39
N ALA A 63 -9.15 24.82 2.95
CA ALA A 63 -9.53 23.77 1.99
C ALA A 63 -8.80 23.94 0.64
N GLN A 64 -8.65 25.18 0.15
CA GLN A 64 -7.89 25.45 -1.06
C GLN A 64 -6.40 25.15 -0.91
N GLN A 65 -5.80 25.45 0.24
CA GLN A 65 -4.39 25.13 0.51
C GLN A 65 -4.15 23.62 0.56
N VAL A 66 -5.01 22.87 1.25
CA VAL A 66 -4.96 21.39 1.25
C VAL A 66 -5.11 20.85 -0.16
N ARG A 67 -6.09 21.37 -0.92
CA ARG A 67 -6.33 20.91 -2.29
C ARG A 67 -5.12 21.16 -3.19
N ARG A 68 -4.51 22.34 -3.14
CA ARG A 68 -3.27 22.64 -3.87
C ARG A 68 -2.13 21.71 -3.50
N LEU A 69 -1.98 21.39 -2.21
CA LEU A 69 -0.95 20.47 -1.77
C LEU A 69 -1.20 19.06 -2.32
N VAL A 70 -2.45 18.58 -2.31
CA VAL A 70 -2.81 17.30 -2.93
C VAL A 70 -2.53 17.31 -4.44
N ASP A 71 -2.95 18.36 -5.15
CA ASP A 71 -2.72 18.50 -6.58
C ASP A 71 -1.21 18.48 -6.90
N ASN A 72 -0.40 19.21 -6.13
CA ASN A 72 1.06 19.20 -6.26
C ASN A 72 1.68 17.81 -6.02
N LEU A 73 1.18 17.06 -5.03
CA LEU A 73 1.64 15.69 -4.77
C LEU A 73 1.24 14.73 -5.89
N MET A 74 0.09 14.95 -6.53
CA MET A 74 -0.38 14.16 -7.67
C MET A 74 0.37 14.49 -8.97
N ASP A 75 0.78 15.75 -9.14
CA ASP A 75 1.53 16.24 -10.30
C ASP A 75 3.05 16.00 -10.20
N LEU A 76 3.56 15.56 -9.04
CA LEU A 76 4.94 15.09 -8.95
C LEU A 76 5.11 13.93 -9.95
N PRO A 77 6.07 14.01 -10.90
CA PRO A 77 6.34 12.89 -11.79
C PRO A 77 6.71 11.70 -10.93
N GLY A 78 5.80 10.72 -10.87
CA GLY A 78 5.97 9.48 -10.15
C GLY A 78 7.03 8.63 -10.82
N SER A 79 8.30 9.04 -10.75
CA SER A 79 9.39 8.09 -10.91
C SER A 79 9.37 7.23 -9.64
N GLY A 80 8.51 6.21 -9.64
CA GLY A 80 8.42 5.26 -8.55
C GLY A 80 9.83 4.78 -8.21
N LEU A 81 10.26 5.00 -6.97
CA LEU A 81 11.56 4.54 -6.51
C LEU A 81 11.49 3.03 -6.46
N SER A 82 12.22 2.39 -7.37
CA SER A 82 12.26 0.94 -7.48
C SER A 82 13.43 0.40 -6.68
N PHE A 83 13.24 -0.76 -6.06
CA PHE A 83 14.26 -1.47 -5.30
C PHE A 83 14.69 -2.72 -6.05
N ALA A 84 15.99 -3.00 -6.05
CA ALA A 84 16.52 -4.24 -6.60
C ALA A 84 17.52 -4.89 -5.64
N ALA A 85 17.39 -6.21 -5.47
CA ALA A 85 18.33 -7.01 -4.70
C ALA A 85 18.46 -8.42 -5.30
N ASN A 86 19.44 -9.17 -4.85
CA ASN A 86 19.56 -10.60 -5.19
C ASN A 86 18.85 -11.49 -4.18
N TYR A 87 18.68 -11.01 -2.94
CA TYR A 87 18.13 -11.80 -1.85
C TYR A 87 17.60 -10.87 -0.76
N VAL A 88 16.45 -11.20 -0.19
CA VAL A 88 15.85 -10.48 0.93
C VAL A 88 15.44 -11.51 1.99
N GLN A 89 15.83 -11.28 3.24
CA GLN A 89 15.48 -12.16 4.34
C GLN A 89 15.25 -11.38 5.63
N GLY A 90 14.18 -11.70 6.35
CA GLY A 90 13.88 -11.11 7.66
C GLY A 90 13.70 -9.60 7.63
N ALA A 91 13.29 -9.04 6.48
CA ALA A 91 13.28 -7.60 6.26
C ALA A 91 11.91 -7.09 5.83
N ARG A 92 11.69 -5.79 6.02
CA ARG A 92 10.58 -5.02 5.46
C ARG A 92 11.13 -4.12 4.35
N VAL A 93 10.63 -4.28 3.14
CA VAL A 93 11.04 -3.50 1.97
C VAL A 93 9.80 -2.86 1.34
N GLU A 94 9.85 -1.55 1.16
CA GLU A 94 8.77 -0.78 0.56
C GLU A 94 9.34 0.08 -0.57
N ALA A 95 8.67 0.07 -1.72
CA ALA A 95 9.06 0.80 -2.92
C ALA A 95 7.81 1.43 -3.55
N SER A 96 7.88 2.69 -3.97
CA SER A 96 6.77 3.33 -4.68
C SER A 96 6.67 2.86 -6.14
N GLY A 97 7.76 2.32 -6.70
CA GLY A 97 7.78 1.66 -8.00
C GLY A 97 7.80 0.13 -7.86
N ASP A 98 8.77 -0.49 -8.53
CA ASP A 98 8.93 -1.94 -8.56
C ASP A 98 9.87 -2.48 -7.48
N ILE A 99 9.66 -3.72 -7.06
CA ILE A 99 10.63 -4.53 -6.31
C ILE A 99 11.11 -5.68 -7.19
N ILE A 100 12.41 -5.76 -7.44
CA ILE A 100 13.01 -6.76 -8.34
C ILE A 100 14.03 -7.61 -7.56
N ILE A 101 13.75 -8.90 -7.41
CA ILE A 101 14.62 -9.86 -6.73
C ILE A 101 15.21 -10.85 -7.76
N ARG A 102 16.49 -10.68 -8.08
CA ARG A 102 17.17 -11.40 -9.17
C ARG A 102 17.93 -12.67 -8.77
N GLY A 103 17.96 -13.00 -7.49
CA GLY A 103 18.71 -14.16 -6.99
C GLY A 103 17.83 -15.21 -6.33
N LYS A 104 18.21 -15.67 -5.13
CA LYS A 104 17.57 -16.84 -4.50
C LYS A 104 16.10 -16.62 -4.17
N GLY A 105 15.69 -15.36 -3.98
CA GLY A 105 14.32 -14.98 -3.68
C GLY A 105 14.19 -14.24 -2.36
N CYS A 106 13.06 -14.41 -1.69
CA CYS A 106 12.63 -13.64 -0.54
C CYS A 106 12.09 -14.56 0.57
N TYR A 107 12.63 -14.45 1.78
CA TYR A 107 12.30 -15.35 2.89
C TYR A 107 11.87 -14.58 4.12
N GLN A 108 10.74 -14.97 4.73
CA GLN A 108 10.24 -14.42 6.00
C GLN A 108 10.28 -12.89 6.04
N SER A 109 9.77 -12.26 4.98
CA SER A 109 9.89 -10.82 4.76
C SER A 109 8.56 -10.20 4.37
N TYR A 110 8.48 -8.88 4.47
CA TYR A 110 7.37 -8.08 3.99
C TYR A 110 7.84 -7.23 2.82
N LEU A 111 7.22 -7.41 1.64
CA LEU A 111 7.47 -6.61 0.46
C LEU A 111 6.21 -5.83 0.10
N TYR A 112 6.33 -4.52 -0.12
CA TYR A 112 5.27 -3.69 -0.67
C TYR A 112 5.78 -2.87 -1.86
N ALA A 113 5.20 -3.08 -3.04
CA ALA A 113 5.50 -2.32 -4.24
C ALA A 113 4.28 -1.50 -4.69
N GLY A 114 4.51 -0.22 -5.01
CA GLY A 114 3.49 0.64 -5.59
C GLY A 114 3.09 0.25 -7.01
N CYS A 115 3.95 -0.48 -7.74
CA CYS A 115 3.67 -1.01 -9.07
C CYS A 115 3.70 -2.55 -9.07
N SER A 116 4.89 -3.16 -9.20
CA SER A 116 5.04 -4.60 -9.32
C SER A 116 6.13 -5.22 -8.43
N VAL A 117 5.95 -6.49 -8.06
CA VAL A 117 7.00 -7.32 -7.46
C VAL A 117 7.38 -8.42 -8.44
N ARG A 118 8.68 -8.56 -8.73
CA ARG A 118 9.22 -9.60 -9.60
C ARG A 118 10.32 -10.37 -8.90
N VAL A 119 10.16 -11.68 -8.84
CA VAL A 119 11.14 -12.62 -8.29
C VAL A 119 11.45 -13.64 -9.39
N ASP A 120 12.37 -13.27 -10.28
CA ASP A 120 12.74 -14.01 -11.49
C ASP A 120 14.13 -14.64 -11.43
N GLY A 121 14.81 -14.54 -10.28
CA GLY A 121 16.09 -15.18 -10.05
C GLY A 121 16.03 -16.71 -9.95
N GLN A 122 17.19 -17.34 -9.75
CA GLN A 122 17.28 -18.79 -9.54
C GLN A 122 17.66 -19.13 -8.08
N PRO A 123 16.87 -19.94 -7.36
CA PRO A 123 15.57 -20.51 -7.78
C PRO A 123 14.40 -19.49 -7.81
N GLY A 124 14.55 -18.31 -7.18
CA GLY A 124 13.51 -17.28 -7.19
C GLY A 124 12.30 -17.63 -6.31
N ILE A 125 12.58 -18.07 -5.08
CA ILE A 125 11.56 -18.57 -4.14
C ILE A 125 11.05 -17.44 -3.24
N VAL A 126 9.74 -17.32 -3.07
CA VAL A 126 9.13 -16.52 -2.00
C VAL A 126 8.59 -17.46 -0.93
N CYS A 127 9.17 -17.46 0.28
CA CYS A 127 8.77 -18.37 1.34
C CYS A 127 8.63 -17.67 2.69
N GLY A 128 7.41 -17.63 3.21
CA GLY A 128 7.08 -17.00 4.49
C GLY A 128 6.97 -15.49 4.38
N GLY A 129 5.93 -14.94 5.01
CA GLY A 129 5.67 -13.50 5.03
C GLY A 129 4.64 -13.06 3.99
N VAL A 130 4.72 -11.80 3.57
CA VAL A 130 3.70 -11.14 2.74
C VAL A 130 4.37 -10.37 1.61
N VAL A 131 3.88 -10.58 0.39
CA VAL A 131 4.26 -9.81 -0.79
C VAL A 131 3.02 -9.12 -1.32
N GLN A 132 3.07 -7.79 -1.36
CA GLN A 132 1.98 -6.95 -1.85
C GLN A 132 2.47 -6.07 -3.00
N ALA A 133 1.69 -6.00 -4.07
CA ALA A 133 1.89 -5.06 -5.17
C ALA A 133 0.54 -4.46 -5.58
N ARG A 134 0.50 -3.30 -6.22
CA ARG A 134 -0.79 -2.82 -6.76
C ARG A 134 -1.20 -3.56 -8.04
N GLU A 135 -0.26 -3.69 -8.98
CA GLU A 135 -0.57 -4.15 -10.33
C GLU A 135 -0.19 -5.60 -10.57
N ARG A 136 1.03 -6.01 -10.20
CA ARG A 136 1.52 -7.34 -10.58
C ARG A 136 2.47 -7.95 -9.57
N ILE A 137 2.29 -9.25 -9.32
CA ILE A 137 3.28 -10.09 -8.66
C ILE A 137 3.66 -11.21 -9.63
N ALA A 138 4.95 -11.40 -9.90
CA ALA A 138 5.47 -12.49 -10.71
C ALA A 138 6.58 -13.22 -9.97
N VAL A 139 6.40 -14.51 -9.68
CA VAL A 139 7.32 -15.31 -8.86
C VAL A 139 7.52 -16.69 -9.47
N ASN A 140 8.76 -17.19 -9.46
CA ASN A 140 9.06 -18.53 -9.96
C ASN A 140 8.47 -19.62 -9.06
N GLU A 141 8.72 -19.58 -7.75
CA GLU A 141 8.21 -20.57 -6.79
C GLU A 141 7.78 -19.90 -5.47
N VAL A 142 6.63 -20.30 -4.92
CA VAL A 142 6.05 -19.68 -3.72
C VAL A 142 5.72 -20.75 -2.68
N GLY A 143 6.13 -20.49 -1.44
CA GLY A 143 6.01 -21.40 -0.31
C GLY A 143 7.17 -22.38 -0.23
N SER A 144 6.95 -23.45 0.53
CA SER A 144 7.90 -24.55 0.66
C SER A 144 7.15 -25.82 1.02
N THR A 145 7.79 -26.99 0.86
CA THR A 145 7.25 -28.27 1.30
C THR A 145 6.95 -28.30 2.80
N GLY A 146 7.61 -27.45 3.60
CA GLY A 146 7.35 -27.27 5.03
C GLY A 146 6.08 -26.47 5.33
N GLY A 147 5.34 -25.99 4.32
CA GLY A 147 4.06 -25.32 4.47
C GLY A 147 4.14 -23.96 5.14
N SER A 148 5.25 -23.24 4.99
CA SER A 148 5.39 -21.88 5.55
C SER A 148 4.32 -20.94 4.97
N PRO A 149 3.44 -20.35 5.81
CA PRO A 149 2.35 -19.53 5.32
C PRO A 149 2.90 -18.31 4.59
N THR A 150 2.46 -18.15 3.35
CA THR A 150 2.94 -17.09 2.45
C THR A 150 1.72 -16.44 1.80
N LEU A 151 1.64 -15.11 1.84
CA LEU A 151 0.55 -14.35 1.23
C LEU A 151 1.08 -13.52 0.08
N LEU A 152 0.46 -13.66 -1.10
CA LEU A 152 0.63 -12.75 -2.22
C LEU A 152 -0.65 -11.94 -2.40
N LYS A 153 -0.55 -10.62 -2.49
CA LYS A 153 -1.71 -9.73 -2.59
C LYS A 153 -1.52 -8.70 -3.70
N VAL A 154 -2.54 -8.56 -4.54
CA VAL A 154 -2.66 -7.44 -5.48
C VAL A 154 -4.02 -6.75 -5.35
N ASP A 155 -4.11 -5.53 -5.90
CA ASP A 155 -5.39 -4.81 -5.96
C ASP A 155 -6.35 -5.49 -6.96
N ALA A 156 -7.63 -5.10 -6.96
CA ALA A 156 -8.67 -5.78 -7.74
C ALA A 156 -8.40 -5.84 -9.26
N GLY A 157 -7.69 -4.86 -9.81
CA GLY A 157 -7.26 -4.84 -11.22
C GLY A 157 -5.91 -5.52 -11.48
N GLY A 158 -5.27 -6.06 -10.46
CA GLY A 158 -3.94 -6.64 -10.55
C GLY A 158 -3.92 -8.10 -10.99
N THR A 159 -2.72 -8.64 -11.19
CA THR A 159 -2.50 -10.04 -11.56
C THR A 159 -1.36 -10.67 -10.77
N ILE A 160 -1.55 -11.89 -10.29
CA ILE A 160 -0.51 -12.70 -9.67
C ILE A 160 -0.15 -13.84 -10.62
N VAL A 161 1.13 -14.00 -10.93
CA VAL A 161 1.66 -15.07 -11.78
C VAL A 161 2.69 -15.85 -10.99
N VAL A 162 2.47 -17.15 -10.83
CA VAL A 162 3.33 -18.04 -10.05
C VAL A 162 3.67 -19.29 -10.86
N GLY A 163 4.96 -19.55 -11.04
CA GLY A 163 5.42 -20.75 -11.74
C GLY A 163 5.07 -22.04 -10.99
N LYS A 164 5.35 -22.08 -9.68
CA LYS A 164 5.00 -23.19 -8.79
C LYS A 164 4.55 -22.68 -7.43
N VAL A 165 3.44 -23.20 -6.93
CA VAL A 165 2.87 -22.83 -5.62
C VAL A 165 2.81 -24.06 -4.73
N HIS A 166 3.23 -23.93 -3.47
CA HIS A 166 3.14 -24.98 -2.46
C HIS A 166 1.88 -24.84 -1.60
N ALA A 167 1.60 -25.89 -0.82
CA ALA A 167 0.57 -25.85 0.21
C ALA A 167 0.78 -24.69 1.20
N ASN A 168 -0.32 -24.20 1.79
CA ASN A 168 -0.36 -23.06 2.71
C ASN A 168 0.03 -21.69 2.12
N VAL A 169 0.12 -21.59 0.79
CA VAL A 169 0.16 -20.29 0.11
C VAL A 169 -1.25 -19.75 -0.04
N THR A 170 -1.42 -18.47 0.26
CA THR A 170 -2.64 -17.72 -0.03
C THR A 170 -2.33 -16.67 -1.10
N ILE A 171 -3.20 -16.56 -2.08
CA ILE A 171 -3.19 -15.51 -3.09
C ILE A 171 -4.46 -14.69 -2.96
N GLN A 172 -4.35 -13.37 -3.09
CA GLN A 172 -5.46 -12.44 -2.96
C GLN A 172 -5.42 -11.42 -4.09
N VAL A 173 -6.54 -11.23 -4.79
CA VAL A 173 -6.74 -10.21 -5.81
C VAL A 173 -7.95 -9.40 -5.39
N GLY A 174 -7.75 -8.13 -4.99
CA GLY A 174 -8.79 -7.33 -4.38
C GLY A 174 -9.30 -7.93 -3.06
N GLU A 175 -10.60 -8.16 -2.96
CA GLU A 175 -11.25 -8.78 -1.79
C GLU A 175 -11.27 -10.32 -1.87
N SER A 176 -11.06 -10.90 -3.05
CA SER A 176 -11.13 -12.34 -3.28
C SER A 176 -9.79 -13.01 -3.01
N TYR A 177 -9.82 -14.19 -2.39
CA TYR A 177 -8.61 -14.94 -2.05
C TYR A 177 -8.79 -16.45 -2.27
N HIS A 178 -7.68 -17.12 -2.52
CA HIS A 178 -7.60 -18.58 -2.61
C HIS A 178 -6.41 -19.08 -1.80
N LYS A 179 -6.62 -20.15 -1.02
CA LYS A 179 -5.57 -20.82 -0.26
C LYS A 179 -5.32 -22.21 -0.83
N PHE A 180 -4.10 -22.46 -1.26
CA PHE A 180 -3.67 -23.75 -1.80
C PHE A 180 -3.51 -24.77 -0.67
N GLN A 181 -4.16 -25.93 -0.83
CA GLN A 181 -4.02 -27.08 0.07
C GLN A 181 -2.88 -28.01 -0.37
N ASP A 182 -2.62 -28.07 -1.68
CA ASP A 182 -1.61 -28.90 -2.30
C ASP A 182 -0.70 -28.08 -3.22
N THR A 183 0.32 -28.71 -3.79
CA THR A 183 1.22 -28.07 -4.75
C THR A 183 0.56 -27.97 -6.12
N ASP A 184 0.66 -26.80 -6.75
CA ASP A 184 0.16 -26.54 -8.10
C ASP A 184 1.20 -25.76 -8.93
N GLN A 185 1.01 -25.67 -10.24
CA GLN A 185 1.95 -25.04 -11.17
C GLN A 185 1.23 -24.20 -12.23
N GLY A 186 1.92 -23.16 -12.71
CA GLY A 186 1.45 -22.34 -13.82
C GLY A 186 0.32 -21.39 -13.46
N ILE A 187 0.17 -21.02 -12.18
CA ILE A 187 -0.94 -20.23 -11.68
C ILE A 187 -0.92 -18.79 -12.21
N VAL A 188 -2.04 -18.38 -12.80
CA VAL A 188 -2.37 -16.98 -13.09
C VAL A 188 -3.67 -16.62 -12.38
N ALA A 189 -3.56 -15.73 -11.38
CA ALA A 189 -4.70 -15.26 -10.60
C ALA A 189 -5.07 -13.81 -10.95
N ARG A 190 -6.33 -13.58 -11.29
CA ARG A 190 -6.91 -12.26 -11.59
C ARG A 190 -8.42 -12.27 -11.35
N ILE A 191 -9.03 -11.10 -11.25
CA ILE A 191 -10.49 -10.99 -11.29
C ILE A 191 -10.95 -11.09 -12.75
N ASP A 192 -11.96 -11.92 -13.01
CA ASP A 192 -12.61 -12.07 -14.32
C ASP A 192 -13.69 -10.98 -14.57
N GLU A 193 -14.35 -11.05 -15.72
CA GLU A 193 -15.41 -10.10 -16.08
C GLU A 193 -16.66 -10.19 -15.19
N GLU A 194 -16.83 -11.31 -14.47
CA GLU A 194 -17.93 -11.55 -13.55
C GLU A 194 -17.62 -11.09 -12.11
N GLY A 195 -16.39 -10.59 -11.87
CA GLY A 195 -15.95 -10.15 -10.55
C GLY A 195 -15.48 -11.30 -9.65
N LEU A 196 -15.26 -12.49 -10.19
CA LEU A 196 -14.79 -13.66 -9.46
C LEU A 196 -13.28 -13.86 -9.65
N LEU A 197 -12.67 -14.53 -8.67
CA LEU A 197 -11.25 -14.89 -8.74
C LEU A 197 -11.07 -16.06 -9.71
N ALA A 198 -10.49 -15.77 -10.86
CA ALA A 198 -10.08 -16.77 -11.83
C ALA A 198 -8.65 -17.24 -11.54
N LEU A 199 -8.46 -18.56 -11.53
CA LEU A 199 -7.17 -19.24 -11.44
C LEU A 199 -7.00 -20.09 -12.71
N HIS A 200 -6.02 -19.74 -13.52
CA HIS A 200 -5.64 -20.48 -14.72
C HIS A 200 -4.28 -21.13 -14.56
#